data_AF-A0A954W1E5-F1
#
_entry.id   AF-A0A954W1E5-F1
#
_cell.length_a   1.000
_cell.length_b   1.000
_cell.length_c   1.000
_cell.angle_alpha   90.00
_cell.angle_beta   90.00
_cell.angle_gamma   90.00
#
_symmetry.space_group_name_H-M   'P 1'
#
loop_
_entity.id
_entity.type
_entity.pdbx_description
1 polymer ?
#
loop_
_entity_poly.entity_id
_entity_poly.type
_entity_poly.pdbx_seq_one_letter_code
_entity_poly.pdbx_strand_id
1 'polypeptide(L)'
;MKCSLICLVMLGSVSFSVAQSIQPVNLPENVVLLDFTRDADGRALANGARVENRFQSLGIGFDDDDRITREVEIRSPPNNLTAGDQPSSSINATFDPPISLIGLWGFDFMVEAFDQRSVSLGTAIYTDGTAGLYGGDSEFGFAGIRSDKPIYRVRVSKSHNDSAFGFHTDDWVFLRAGDINASGFADIADMDLLTTALRIGSQKEIYDLNLDGQVDQQDRTTWVHDVKQTWFGDANLDGYFDSADLTR
;
A
#
# COMPACT_ATOMS: atom_id res chain seq x y z
N MET A 1 24.89 10.65 -64.85
CA MET A 1 25.17 9.66 -63.79
C MET A 1 24.55 10.16 -62.49
N LYS A 2 23.75 9.30 -61.86
CA LYS A 2 23.30 9.21 -60.45
C LYS A 2 23.52 10.43 -59.52
N CYS A 3 22.44 10.87 -58.86
CA CYS A 3 22.19 10.57 -57.44
C CYS A 3 20.89 11.28 -57.00
N SER A 4 19.79 10.53 -56.95
CA SER A 4 18.58 10.96 -56.22
C SER A 4 18.73 10.55 -54.77
N LEU A 5 18.84 11.54 -53.88
CA LEU A 5 18.85 11.36 -52.44
C LEU A 5 17.40 11.21 -51.96
N ILE A 6 16.99 9.97 -51.64
CA ILE A 6 15.72 9.69 -50.98
C ILE A 6 15.91 9.98 -49.49
N CYS A 7 15.36 11.09 -49.01
CA CYS A 7 15.29 11.41 -47.59
C CYS A 7 14.03 10.72 -47.02
N LEU A 8 14.22 9.56 -46.39
CA LEU A 8 13.17 8.83 -45.69
C LEU A 8 13.01 9.46 -44.30
N VAL A 9 12.04 10.36 -44.14
CA VAL A 9 11.68 10.91 -42.83
C VAL A 9 10.85 9.87 -42.09
N MET A 10 11.49 9.13 -41.19
CA MET A 10 10.81 8.32 -40.18
C MET A 10 10.09 9.27 -39.22
N LEU A 11 8.79 9.50 -39.44
CA LEU A 11 7.92 10.13 -38.47
C LEU A 11 7.65 9.12 -37.35
N GLY A 12 8.59 9.03 -36.40
CA GLY A 12 8.33 8.38 -35.12
C GLY A 12 7.24 9.15 -34.40
N SER A 13 6.09 8.51 -34.18
CA SER A 13 5.04 9.05 -33.33
C SER A 13 5.57 9.16 -31.90
N VAL A 14 5.82 10.37 -31.43
CA VAL A 14 6.11 10.66 -30.03
C VAL A 14 4.76 10.64 -29.31
N SER A 15 4.50 9.57 -28.55
CA SER A 15 3.36 9.54 -27.63
C SER A 15 3.70 10.40 -26.42
N PHE A 16 3.04 11.56 -26.30
CA PHE A 16 3.06 12.33 -25.07
C PHE A 16 2.00 11.76 -24.14
N SER A 17 2.43 11.06 -23.09
CA SER A 17 1.58 10.78 -21.94
C SER A 17 1.40 12.08 -21.18
N VAL A 18 0.23 12.72 -21.32
CA VAL A 18 -0.11 13.89 -20.51
C VAL A 18 -0.26 13.39 -19.08
N ALA A 19 0.58 13.91 -18.16
CA ALA A 19 0.42 13.66 -16.74
C ALA A 19 -1.00 14.09 -16.35
N GLN A 20 -1.84 13.13 -16.01
CA GLN A 20 -3.20 13.40 -15.57
C GLN A 20 -3.10 14.13 -14.23
N SER A 21 -3.78 15.27 -14.09
CA SER A 21 -3.92 15.94 -12.79
C SER A 21 -4.54 14.95 -11.82
N ILE A 22 -3.74 14.52 -10.83
CA ILE A 22 -4.18 13.62 -9.77
C ILE A 22 -5.16 14.43 -8.92
N GLN A 23 -6.44 14.07 -8.98
CA GLN A 23 -7.42 14.59 -8.04
C GLN A 23 -7.13 13.96 -6.66
N PRO A 24 -7.31 14.69 -5.56
CA PRO A 24 -7.25 14.11 -4.21
C PRO A 24 -8.16 12.89 -4.18
N VAL A 25 -7.60 11.72 -3.85
CA VAL A 25 -8.42 10.53 -3.70
C VAL A 25 -9.24 10.72 -2.44
N ASN A 26 -10.57 10.74 -2.59
CA ASN A 26 -11.47 10.59 -1.46
C ASN A 26 -11.20 9.21 -0.88
N LEU A 27 -10.42 9.18 0.20
CA LEU A 27 -10.16 7.96 0.95
C LEU A 27 -11.48 7.44 1.52
N PRO A 28 -11.81 6.15 1.35
CA PRO A 28 -12.99 5.59 1.98
C PRO A 28 -12.85 5.66 3.51
N GLU A 29 -13.98 5.68 4.22
CA GLU A 29 -14.05 5.89 5.69
C GLU A 29 -13.30 4.82 6.50
N ASN A 30 -12.93 3.69 5.88
CA ASN A 30 -12.21 2.57 6.50
C ASN A 30 -10.70 2.55 6.24
N VAL A 31 -10.15 3.64 5.76
CA VAL A 31 -8.70 3.79 5.63
C VAL A 31 -8.02 3.87 7.00
N VAL A 32 -6.99 3.05 7.19
CA VAL A 32 -6.03 3.23 8.27
C VAL A 32 -4.95 4.19 7.81
N LEU A 33 -4.87 5.35 8.47
CA LEU A 33 -3.78 6.30 8.31
C LEU A 33 -2.68 5.97 9.32
N LEU A 34 -1.48 5.68 8.83
CA LEU A 34 -0.27 5.72 9.65
C LEU A 34 0.32 7.11 9.57
N ASP A 35 0.19 7.81 10.69
CA ASP A 35 0.92 9.04 10.97
C ASP A 35 2.16 8.65 11.79
N PHE A 36 3.37 8.80 11.21
CA PHE A 36 4.61 8.45 11.92
C PHE A 36 4.98 9.44 13.05
N THR A 37 4.13 10.42 13.37
CA THR A 37 4.28 11.23 14.59
C THR A 37 3.95 10.43 15.85
N ARG A 38 3.16 9.36 15.73
CA ARG A 38 2.66 8.58 16.88
C ARG A 38 2.71 7.07 16.62
N ASP A 39 2.93 6.30 17.69
CA ASP A 39 2.79 4.84 17.63
C ASP A 39 1.31 4.43 17.57
N ALA A 40 1.05 3.13 17.41
CA ALA A 40 -0.31 2.59 17.35
C ALA A 40 -1.16 2.85 18.62
N ASP A 41 -0.52 3.20 19.74
CA ASP A 41 -1.19 3.56 21.00
C ASP A 41 -1.36 5.09 21.15
N GLY A 42 -1.01 5.87 20.10
CA GLY A 42 -1.09 7.32 20.08
C GLY A 42 0.05 8.04 20.81
N ARG A 43 1.11 7.35 21.23
CA ARG A 43 2.26 7.97 21.90
C ARG A 43 3.19 8.60 20.88
N ALA A 44 3.68 9.80 21.17
CA ALA A 44 4.62 10.49 20.29
C ALA A 44 5.89 9.67 20.06
N LEU A 45 6.31 9.57 18.82
CA LEU A 45 7.53 8.91 18.42
C LEU A 45 8.71 9.90 18.44
N ALA A 46 9.86 9.46 18.96
CA ALA A 46 11.05 10.29 19.05
C ALA A 46 11.87 10.23 17.76
N ASN A 47 12.42 11.37 17.33
CA ASN A 47 13.41 11.42 16.26
C ASN A 47 14.59 10.47 16.55
N GLY A 48 14.94 9.64 15.57
CA GLY A 48 15.94 8.57 15.62
C GLY A 48 15.45 7.23 16.17
N ALA A 49 14.20 7.15 16.65
CA ALA A 49 13.63 5.90 17.15
C ALA A 49 13.51 4.86 16.03
N ARG A 50 13.79 3.59 16.36
CA ARG A 50 13.47 2.47 15.47
C ARG A 50 11.95 2.34 15.36
N VAL A 51 11.47 2.15 14.14
CA VAL A 51 10.05 1.90 13.83
C VAL A 51 9.66 0.47 14.20
N GLU A 52 10.65 -0.42 14.25
CA GLU A 52 10.50 -1.84 14.57
C GLU A 52 9.52 -2.08 15.74
N ASN A 53 8.53 -2.95 15.49
CA ASN A 53 7.47 -3.37 16.41
C ASN A 53 6.49 -2.27 16.87
N ARG A 54 6.65 -0.99 16.49
CA ARG A 54 5.77 0.12 16.92
C ARG A 54 4.37 0.05 16.35
N PHE A 55 4.22 -0.61 15.20
CA PHE A 55 2.95 -0.81 14.50
C PHE A 55 2.56 -2.30 14.44
N GLN A 56 3.20 -3.15 15.25
CA GLN A 56 2.91 -4.59 15.27
C GLN A 56 1.49 -4.89 15.74
N SER A 57 0.92 -4.07 16.63
CA SER A 57 -0.50 -4.17 17.02
C SER A 57 -1.45 -3.89 15.87
N LEU A 58 -1.00 -3.17 14.84
CA LEU A 58 -1.71 -3.00 13.58
C LEU A 58 -1.35 -4.07 12.56
N GLY A 59 -0.51 -5.05 12.89
CA GLY A 59 -0.09 -6.08 11.94
C GLY A 59 1.00 -5.64 10.98
N ILE A 60 1.73 -4.56 11.29
CA ILE A 60 2.69 -3.96 10.36
C ILE A 60 4.09 -4.12 10.91
N GLY A 61 4.93 -4.78 10.13
CA GLY A 61 6.36 -4.92 10.38
C GLY A 61 7.15 -3.99 9.48
N PHE A 62 8.14 -3.31 10.06
CA PHE A 62 9.20 -2.58 9.36
C PHE A 62 10.52 -3.34 9.60
N ASP A 63 11.52 -3.15 8.75
CA ASP A 63 12.80 -3.80 8.98
C ASP A 63 13.57 -3.15 10.14
N ASP A 64 14.55 -3.87 10.70
CA ASP A 64 15.26 -3.44 11.91
C ASP A 64 15.95 -2.08 11.72
N ASP A 65 16.28 -1.74 10.49
CA ASP A 65 17.08 -0.58 10.16
C ASP A 65 16.21 0.69 10.02
N ASP A 66 14.91 0.56 9.80
CA ASP A 66 13.96 1.68 9.65
C ASP A 66 13.87 2.60 10.90
N ARG A 67 14.09 3.91 10.68
CA ARG A 67 14.09 4.95 11.72
C ARG A 67 13.23 6.14 11.38
N ILE A 68 12.64 6.72 12.42
CA ILE A 68 11.86 7.97 12.36
C ILE A 68 12.83 9.15 12.35
N THR A 69 12.73 10.09 11.42
CA THR A 69 13.53 11.33 11.42
C THR A 69 12.72 12.56 11.87
N ARG A 70 13.29 13.77 11.79
CA ARG A 70 12.79 14.99 12.48
C ARG A 70 11.61 15.67 11.75
N GLU A 71 11.32 15.18 10.55
CA GLU A 71 10.05 15.26 9.82
C GLU A 71 9.56 13.81 9.73
N VAL A 72 8.26 13.58 9.58
CA VAL A 72 7.52 12.34 9.89
C VAL A 72 7.91 11.20 8.94
N GLU A 73 9.16 10.75 9.03
CA GLU A 73 9.87 10.13 7.91
C GLU A 73 10.46 8.81 8.37
N ILE A 74 10.21 7.74 7.61
CA ILE A 74 10.93 6.48 7.76
C ILE A 74 12.15 6.48 6.84
N ARG A 75 13.34 6.30 7.41
CA ARG A 75 14.58 6.06 6.67
C ARG A 75 15.19 4.72 7.07
N SER A 76 15.55 3.90 6.09
CA SER A 76 16.47 2.79 6.28
C SER A 76 17.93 3.29 6.11
N PRO A 77 18.83 3.15 7.08
CA PRO A 77 20.28 3.31 6.90
C PRO A 77 20.84 2.54 5.69
N PRO A 78 21.88 3.06 5.01
CA PRO A 78 22.66 4.25 5.31
C PRO A 78 22.24 5.47 4.46
N ASN A 79 21.01 5.99 4.63
CA ASN A 79 20.59 7.24 3.98
C ASN A 79 21.15 8.50 4.68
N ASN A 80 22.47 8.57 4.82
CA ASN A 80 23.15 9.84 5.08
C ASN A 80 23.24 10.60 3.75
N LEU A 81 22.78 11.85 3.71
CA LEU A 81 22.90 12.80 2.59
C LEU A 81 24.36 13.18 2.22
N THR A 82 25.34 12.35 2.58
CA THR A 82 26.71 12.44 2.10
C THR A 82 26.81 11.79 0.73
N ALA A 83 27.02 12.62 -0.29
CA ALA A 83 27.38 12.23 -1.64
C ALA A 83 28.35 11.04 -1.66
N GLY A 84 27.85 9.87 -2.04
CA GLY A 84 28.62 8.65 -2.15
C GLY A 84 27.70 7.47 -2.51
N ASP A 85 28.15 6.65 -3.46
CA ASP A 85 27.48 5.46 -4.02
C ASP A 85 27.14 4.39 -2.95
N GLN A 86 26.25 4.68 -2.03
CA GLN A 86 25.67 3.67 -1.15
C GLN A 86 24.38 3.13 -1.79
N PRO A 87 24.13 1.81 -1.69
CA PRO A 87 22.94 1.20 -2.26
C PRO A 87 21.71 1.89 -1.68
N SER A 88 20.79 2.32 -2.55
CA SER A 88 19.51 2.90 -2.15
C SER A 88 18.78 1.87 -1.26
N SER A 89 18.79 2.12 0.05
CA SER A 89 18.07 1.30 1.00
C SER A 89 16.57 1.51 0.77
N SER A 90 15.84 0.41 0.62
CA SER A 90 14.40 0.42 0.45
C SER A 90 13.73 0.23 1.79
N ILE A 91 12.62 0.93 2.04
CA ILE A 91 11.73 0.64 3.17
C ILE A 91 10.94 -0.61 2.81
N ASN A 92 10.97 -1.63 3.66
CA ASN A 92 10.17 -2.84 3.48
C ASN A 92 9.12 -2.92 4.59
N ALA A 93 7.85 -2.85 4.20
CA ALA A 93 6.73 -3.06 5.12
C ALA A 93 6.07 -4.41 4.85
N THR A 94 5.82 -5.20 5.89
CA THR A 94 5.03 -6.44 5.82
C THR A 94 3.70 -6.28 6.56
N PHE A 95 2.64 -6.89 6.04
CA PHE A 95 1.28 -6.77 6.56
C PHE A 95 0.71 -8.14 6.96
N ASP A 96 0.20 -8.23 8.18
CA ASP A 96 -0.51 -9.38 8.73
C ASP A 96 -1.63 -8.90 9.67
N PRO A 97 -2.91 -8.88 9.24
CA PRO A 97 -3.44 -9.45 8.00
C PRO A 97 -3.04 -8.66 6.74
N PRO A 98 -3.13 -9.25 5.53
CA PRO A 98 -2.78 -8.57 4.29
C PRO A 98 -3.73 -7.40 3.97
N ILE A 99 -3.26 -6.49 3.12
CA ILE A 99 -4.00 -5.29 2.68
C ILE A 99 -4.41 -5.40 1.21
N SER A 100 -5.42 -4.63 0.79
CA SER A 100 -5.87 -4.57 -0.61
C SER A 100 -5.47 -3.27 -1.32
N LEU A 101 -5.08 -2.25 -0.55
CA LEU A 101 -4.67 -0.93 -1.05
C LEU A 101 -3.55 -0.36 -0.17
N ILE A 102 -2.56 0.29 -0.79
CA ILE A 102 -1.50 1.06 -0.11
C ILE A 102 -1.24 2.39 -0.81
N GLY A 103 -1.70 3.50 -0.24
CA GLY A 103 -1.37 4.88 -0.61
C GLY A 103 -0.17 5.42 0.18
N LEU A 104 0.53 6.39 -0.41
CA LEU A 104 1.73 7.02 0.14
C LEU A 104 1.69 8.53 -0.14
N TRP A 105 2.18 9.35 0.78
CA TRP A 105 2.48 10.76 0.53
C TRP A 105 3.98 10.96 0.52
N GLY A 106 4.50 11.71 -0.46
CA GLY A 106 5.93 11.97 -0.56
C GLY A 106 6.35 12.37 -1.97
N PHE A 107 7.64 12.26 -2.27
CA PHE A 107 8.23 12.60 -3.57
C PHE A 107 9.26 11.57 -4.03
N ASP A 108 9.34 11.39 -5.35
CA ASP A 108 10.34 10.59 -6.08
C ASP A 108 10.58 9.16 -5.53
N PHE A 109 9.48 8.44 -5.30
CA PHE A 109 9.52 7.05 -4.85
C PHE A 109 8.95 6.07 -5.90
N MET A 110 9.46 4.85 -5.85
CA MET A 110 8.91 3.67 -6.46
C MET A 110 8.35 2.78 -5.36
N VAL A 111 7.09 2.40 -5.49
CA VAL A 111 6.44 1.44 -4.62
C VAL A 111 6.19 0.14 -5.38
N GLU A 112 6.55 -0.99 -4.78
CA GLU A 112 6.33 -2.33 -5.32
C GLU A 112 5.59 -3.18 -4.30
N ALA A 113 4.48 -3.80 -4.71
CA ALA A 113 3.66 -4.65 -3.85
C ALA A 113 3.92 -6.14 -4.15
N PHE A 114 3.84 -7.00 -3.13
CA PHE A 114 4.11 -8.44 -3.26
C PHE A 114 3.05 -9.31 -2.58
N ASP A 115 2.82 -10.50 -3.14
CA ASP A 115 2.03 -11.58 -2.51
C ASP A 115 2.82 -12.32 -1.41
N GLN A 116 2.17 -13.26 -0.71
CA GLN A 116 2.78 -14.10 0.32
C GLN A 116 4.00 -14.93 -0.15
N ARG A 117 4.15 -15.16 -1.46
CA ARG A 117 5.28 -15.89 -2.05
C ARG A 117 6.37 -14.93 -2.54
N SER A 118 6.30 -13.66 -2.17
CA SER A 118 7.20 -12.60 -2.65
C SER A 118 7.14 -12.39 -4.17
N VAL A 119 6.04 -12.75 -4.84
CA VAL A 119 5.82 -12.44 -6.26
C VAL A 119 5.31 -11.02 -6.37
N SER A 120 5.94 -10.22 -7.24
CA SER A 120 5.52 -8.83 -7.51
C SER A 120 4.10 -8.80 -8.09
N LEU A 121 3.22 -8.04 -7.43
CA LEU A 121 1.84 -7.80 -7.85
C LEU A 121 1.72 -6.57 -8.75
N GLY A 122 2.68 -5.65 -8.63
CA GLY A 122 2.72 -4.43 -9.41
C GLY A 122 3.73 -3.44 -8.86
N THR A 123 4.07 -2.47 -9.71
CA THR A 123 4.97 -1.37 -9.37
C THR A 123 4.31 -0.07 -9.78
N ALA A 124 4.40 0.93 -8.92
CA ALA A 124 4.06 2.30 -9.26
C ALA A 124 5.25 3.22 -9.01
N ILE A 125 5.43 4.18 -9.91
CA ILE A 125 6.48 5.19 -9.81
C ILE A 125 5.77 6.53 -9.66
N TYR A 126 6.07 7.22 -8.56
CA TYR A 126 5.69 8.59 -8.35
C TYR A 126 6.93 9.49 -8.53
N THR A 127 6.77 10.53 -9.35
CA THR A 127 7.73 11.62 -9.45
C THR A 127 6.94 12.91 -9.56
N ASP A 128 7.38 13.94 -8.85
CA ASP A 128 6.75 15.26 -8.91
C ASP A 128 7.09 16.01 -10.21
N GLY A 129 8.01 15.45 -11.02
CA GLY A 129 8.44 16.01 -12.30
C GLY A 129 9.37 17.22 -12.17
N THR A 130 9.74 17.62 -10.95
CA THR A 130 10.68 18.71 -10.69
C THR A 130 12.08 18.18 -10.46
N ALA A 131 12.94 18.32 -11.47
CA ALA A 131 14.36 18.05 -11.32
C ALA A 131 15.01 19.12 -10.41
N GLY A 132 15.04 18.88 -9.11
CA GLY A 132 16.00 19.49 -8.18
C GLY A 132 15.43 20.30 -7.02
N LEU A 133 16.14 20.14 -5.89
CA LEU A 133 16.24 20.98 -4.69
C LEU A 133 14.93 21.26 -3.94
N TYR A 134 14.75 20.51 -2.84
CA TYR A 134 13.90 20.85 -1.68
C TYR A 134 12.55 21.49 -2.02
N GLY A 135 11.51 20.67 -2.00
CA GLY A 135 10.19 21.12 -1.59
C GLY A 135 9.64 22.30 -2.39
N GLY A 136 8.89 22.01 -3.45
CA GLY A 136 7.60 22.65 -3.43
C GLY A 136 6.92 22.25 -2.12
N ASP A 137 6.31 23.18 -1.38
CA ASP A 137 5.54 22.93 -0.14
C ASP A 137 4.33 21.98 -0.36
N SER A 138 4.31 21.23 -1.46
CA SER A 138 3.22 20.43 -1.96
C SER A 138 3.68 18.98 -1.98
N GLU A 139 3.58 18.32 -0.83
CA GLU A 139 3.43 16.87 -0.80
C GLU A 139 2.15 16.51 -1.56
N PHE A 140 2.25 15.54 -2.47
CA PHE A 140 1.09 15.03 -3.19
C PHE A 140 0.77 13.62 -2.70
N GLY A 141 -0.51 13.38 -2.47
CA GLY A 141 -1.01 12.05 -2.17
C GLY A 141 -0.94 11.16 -3.41
N PHE A 142 -0.18 10.08 -3.32
CA PHE A 142 -0.25 8.98 -4.26
C PHE A 142 -1.31 7.99 -3.79
N ALA A 143 -2.33 7.81 -4.63
CA ALA A 143 -3.46 6.90 -4.42
C ALA A 143 -3.08 5.43 -4.21
N GLY A 144 -1.82 5.09 -4.45
CA GLY A 144 -1.30 3.80 -4.07
C GLY A 144 -1.35 2.70 -5.12
N ILE A 145 -1.03 1.49 -4.68
CA ILE A 145 -1.31 0.26 -5.41
C ILE A 145 -2.55 -0.38 -4.81
N ARG A 146 -3.55 -0.64 -5.65
CA ARG A 146 -4.68 -1.52 -5.32
C ARG A 146 -4.49 -2.85 -6.05
N SER A 147 -4.69 -3.96 -5.35
CA SER A 147 -4.60 -5.30 -5.94
C SER A 147 -5.83 -6.13 -5.63
N ASP A 148 -6.24 -6.92 -6.62
CA ASP A 148 -7.20 -8.03 -6.53
C ASP A 148 -6.67 -9.24 -5.75
N LYS A 149 -5.36 -9.22 -5.45
CA LYS A 149 -4.70 -10.21 -4.60
C LYS A 149 -4.27 -9.56 -3.29
N PRO A 150 -4.28 -10.30 -2.17
CA PRO A 150 -3.83 -9.73 -0.91
C PRO A 150 -2.34 -9.34 -0.98
N ILE A 151 -2.05 -8.11 -0.59
CA ILE A 151 -0.70 -7.54 -0.50
C ILE A 151 -0.15 -7.86 0.88
N TYR A 152 0.93 -8.64 0.93
CA TYR A 152 1.60 -9.05 2.17
C TYR A 152 2.86 -8.23 2.44
N ARG A 153 3.46 -7.65 1.40
CA ARG A 153 4.64 -6.83 1.53
C ARG A 153 4.61 -5.68 0.53
N VAL A 154 5.12 -4.54 0.96
CA VAL A 154 5.41 -3.40 0.12
C VAL A 154 6.88 -3.04 0.27
N ARG A 155 7.52 -2.73 -0.86
CA ARG A 155 8.85 -2.12 -0.90
C ARG A 155 8.71 -0.71 -1.44
N VAL A 156 9.13 0.27 -0.67
CA VAL A 156 9.30 1.64 -1.13
C VAL A 156 10.78 1.90 -1.33
N SER A 157 11.13 2.41 -2.50
CA SER A 157 12.49 2.69 -2.88
C SER A 157 12.53 3.98 -3.68
N LYS A 158 13.72 4.48 -3.95
CA LYS A 158 13.87 5.67 -4.75
C LYS A 158 13.51 5.42 -6.22
N SER A 159 12.79 6.35 -6.86
CA SER A 159 12.46 6.24 -8.30
C SER A 159 13.61 6.64 -9.22
N HIS A 160 14.58 7.44 -8.72
CA HIS A 160 15.64 8.03 -9.53
C HIS A 160 17.05 7.72 -9.03
N ASN A 161 18.01 7.48 -9.95
CA ASN A 161 19.40 7.15 -9.61
C ASN A 161 20.28 8.36 -9.26
N ASP A 162 19.72 9.56 -9.11
CA ASP A 162 20.54 10.74 -8.82
C ASP A 162 21.00 10.75 -7.37
N SER A 163 22.25 10.34 -7.14
CA SER A 163 22.91 10.29 -5.82
C SER A 163 22.73 11.51 -4.92
N ALA A 164 22.33 12.67 -5.44
CA ALA A 164 22.08 13.88 -4.66
C ALA A 164 20.81 13.83 -3.80
N PHE A 165 19.86 12.92 -4.05
CA PHE A 165 18.53 12.95 -3.42
C PHE A 165 18.15 11.63 -2.73
N GLY A 166 17.43 11.71 -1.60
CA GLY A 166 16.70 10.58 -1.03
C GLY A 166 15.30 10.47 -1.64
N PHE A 167 14.50 9.51 -1.17
CA PHE A 167 13.03 9.54 -1.34
C PHE A 167 12.39 9.78 0.03
N HIS A 168 11.16 10.28 0.02
CA HIS A 168 10.44 10.66 1.23
C HIS A 168 9.07 10.00 1.26
N THR A 169 8.64 9.50 2.42
CA THR A 169 7.25 9.15 2.65
C THR A 169 6.81 9.59 4.05
N ASP A 170 5.73 10.37 4.12
CA ASP A 170 5.19 10.95 5.36
C ASP A 170 4.06 10.14 5.96
N ASP A 171 3.11 9.79 5.11
CA ASP A 171 1.89 9.10 5.50
C ASP A 171 1.72 7.85 4.66
N TRP A 172 1.32 6.77 5.33
CA TRP A 172 0.93 5.54 4.66
C TRP A 172 -0.55 5.31 4.93
N VAL A 173 -1.29 5.07 3.85
CA VAL A 173 -2.71 4.75 3.92
C VAL A 173 -2.92 3.35 3.41
N PHE A 174 -3.58 2.49 4.18
CA PHE A 174 -3.95 1.19 3.66
C PHE A 174 -5.37 0.78 4.05
N LEU A 175 -5.89 -0.14 3.26
CA LEU A 175 -7.14 -0.83 3.53
C LEU A 175 -6.82 -2.26 3.88
N ARG A 176 -7.10 -2.65 5.12
CA ARG A 176 -7.09 -4.07 5.48
C ARG A 176 -8.17 -4.77 4.67
N ALA A 177 -7.80 -5.86 4.02
CA ALA A 177 -8.80 -6.66 3.34
C ALA A 177 -9.83 -7.14 4.37
N GLY A 178 -11.11 -6.98 4.05
CA GLY A 178 -12.24 -7.46 4.87
C GLY A 178 -12.52 -6.75 6.21
N ASP A 179 -11.82 -5.68 6.58
CA ASP A 179 -12.22 -4.78 7.68
C ASP A 179 -13.21 -3.73 7.13
N ILE A 180 -14.48 -4.10 7.14
CA ILE A 180 -15.59 -3.38 6.51
C ILE A 180 -16.10 -2.26 7.43
N ASN A 181 -16.02 -2.45 8.75
CA ASN A 181 -16.45 -1.48 9.74
C ASN A 181 -15.34 -0.54 10.25
N ALA A 182 -14.12 -0.69 9.76
CA ALA A 182 -12.95 0.09 10.15
C ALA A 182 -12.56 -0.06 11.63
N SER A 183 -12.83 -1.22 12.23
CA SER A 183 -12.48 -1.48 13.63
C SER A 183 -10.99 -1.74 13.84
N GLY A 184 -10.23 -1.94 12.76
CA GLY A 184 -8.84 -2.37 12.78
C GLY A 184 -8.69 -3.89 12.74
N PHE A 185 -9.79 -4.64 12.75
CA PHE A 185 -9.81 -6.09 12.66
C PHE A 185 -10.84 -6.50 11.62
N ALA A 186 -10.48 -7.39 10.70
CA ALA A 186 -11.51 -8.19 10.03
C ALA A 186 -12.05 -9.14 11.10
N ASP A 187 -13.33 -9.14 11.43
CA ASP A 187 -13.93 -10.07 12.39
C ASP A 187 -15.39 -10.44 12.04
N ILE A 188 -16.10 -11.08 12.97
CA ILE A 188 -17.47 -11.54 12.70
C ILE A 188 -18.44 -10.37 12.42
N ALA A 189 -18.17 -9.17 12.97
CA ALA A 189 -18.99 -8.00 12.69
C ALA A 189 -18.84 -7.55 11.23
N ASP A 190 -17.65 -7.70 10.63
CA ASP A 190 -17.46 -7.45 9.20
C ASP A 190 -18.18 -8.49 8.34
N MET A 191 -18.12 -9.77 8.73
CA MET A 191 -18.87 -10.83 8.05
C MET A 191 -20.40 -10.59 8.10
N ASP A 192 -20.92 -10.09 9.22
CA ASP A 192 -22.33 -9.72 9.36
C ASP A 192 -22.71 -8.54 8.46
N LEU A 193 -21.82 -7.54 8.32
CA LEU A 193 -22.00 -6.42 7.40
C LEU A 193 -21.95 -6.86 5.94
N LEU A 194 -20.99 -7.69 5.56
CA LEU A 194 -20.89 -8.26 4.21
C LEU A 194 -22.14 -9.08 3.88
N THR A 195 -22.58 -9.94 4.81
CA THR A 195 -23.79 -10.75 4.65
C THR A 195 -25.04 -9.87 4.52
N THR A 196 -25.11 -8.79 5.28
CA THR A 196 -26.20 -7.82 5.18
C THR A 196 -26.18 -7.10 3.83
N ALA A 197 -25.00 -6.68 3.35
CA ALA A 197 -24.81 -6.03 2.06
C ALA A 197 -25.29 -6.92 0.92
N LEU A 198 -24.91 -8.20 0.92
CA LEU A 198 -25.36 -9.21 -0.03
C LEU A 198 -26.88 -9.38 -0.01
N ARG A 199 -27.46 -9.48 1.19
CA ARG A 199 -28.92 -9.64 1.37
C ARG A 199 -29.72 -8.47 0.82
N ILE A 200 -29.20 -7.24 0.90
CA ILE A 200 -29.86 -6.05 0.37
C ILE A 200 -29.44 -5.68 -1.07
N GLY A 201 -28.52 -6.44 -1.67
CA GLY A 201 -27.98 -6.18 -3.01
C GLY A 201 -27.16 -4.90 -3.10
N SER A 202 -26.45 -4.51 -2.03
CA SER A 202 -25.57 -3.34 -2.05
C SER A 202 -24.38 -3.61 -2.97
N GLN A 203 -24.04 -2.65 -3.83
CA GLN A 203 -22.88 -2.72 -4.74
C GLN A 203 -21.82 -1.69 -4.32
N LYS A 204 -21.72 -1.38 -3.02
CA LYS A 204 -20.65 -0.50 -2.54
C LYS A 204 -19.32 -1.24 -2.64
N GLU A 205 -18.33 -0.54 -3.15
CA GLU A 205 -16.97 -1.04 -3.38
C GLU A 205 -16.29 -1.65 -2.14
N ILE A 206 -16.62 -1.18 -0.93
CA ILE A 206 -16.08 -1.75 0.31
C ILE A 206 -16.50 -3.22 0.56
N TYR A 207 -17.54 -3.69 -0.13
CA TYR A 207 -18.04 -5.06 -0.01
C TYR A 207 -17.59 -5.96 -1.18
N ASP A 208 -17.04 -5.38 -2.24
CA ASP A 208 -16.45 -6.09 -3.38
C ASP A 208 -14.99 -6.40 -3.02
N LEU A 209 -14.78 -7.57 -2.43
CA LEU A 209 -13.50 -8.01 -1.86
C LEU A 209 -12.62 -8.72 -2.88
N ASN A 210 -13.21 -9.28 -3.95
CA ASN A 210 -12.47 -9.90 -5.03
C ASN A 210 -12.14 -8.93 -6.18
N LEU A 211 -12.67 -7.70 -6.11
CA LEU A 211 -12.48 -6.61 -7.08
C LEU A 211 -12.98 -6.93 -8.50
N ASP A 212 -14.00 -7.77 -8.63
CA ASP A 212 -14.58 -8.12 -9.93
C ASP A 212 -15.69 -7.15 -10.40
N GLY A 213 -16.03 -6.17 -9.56
CA GLY A 213 -17.06 -5.17 -9.82
C GLY A 213 -18.47 -5.61 -9.42
N GLN A 214 -18.65 -6.78 -8.81
CA GLN A 214 -19.91 -7.25 -8.28
C GLN A 214 -19.77 -7.61 -6.80
N VAL A 215 -20.77 -7.20 -6.01
CA VAL A 215 -20.88 -7.64 -4.61
C VAL A 215 -21.79 -8.87 -4.55
N ASP A 216 -21.19 -10.06 -4.43
CA ASP A 216 -21.85 -11.36 -4.48
C ASP A 216 -21.26 -12.44 -3.53
N GLN A 217 -21.65 -13.69 -3.74
CA GLN A 217 -21.25 -14.81 -2.90
C GLN A 217 -19.73 -15.08 -2.93
N GLN A 218 -19.04 -14.66 -3.99
CA GLN A 218 -17.61 -14.79 -4.16
C GLN A 218 -16.86 -13.85 -3.21
N ASP A 219 -17.40 -12.68 -2.87
CA ASP A 219 -16.80 -11.79 -1.85
C ASP A 219 -16.79 -12.43 -0.48
N ARG A 220 -17.89 -13.06 -0.10
CA ARG A 220 -17.96 -13.79 1.17
C ARG A 220 -16.97 -14.94 1.21
N THR A 221 -16.77 -15.61 0.08
CA THR A 221 -15.78 -16.68 -0.06
C THR A 221 -14.36 -16.14 0.09
N THR A 222 -14.08 -15.00 -0.54
CA THR A 222 -12.81 -14.26 -0.45
C THR A 222 -12.54 -13.83 0.99
N TRP A 223 -13.54 -13.31 1.69
CA TRP A 223 -13.39 -12.94 3.11
C TRP A 223 -13.01 -14.15 3.97
N VAL A 224 -13.70 -15.28 3.82
CA VAL A 224 -13.44 -16.48 4.63
C VAL A 224 -12.07 -17.08 4.33
N HIS A 225 -11.74 -17.30 3.06
CA HIS A 225 -10.53 -18.04 2.69
C HIS A 225 -9.29 -17.18 2.52
N ASP A 226 -9.41 -16.01 1.91
CA ASP A 226 -8.24 -15.21 1.53
C ASP A 226 -7.93 -14.13 2.57
N VAL A 227 -8.96 -13.52 3.17
CA VAL A 227 -8.77 -12.53 4.23
C VAL A 227 -8.57 -13.19 5.58
N LYS A 228 -9.49 -14.08 5.99
CA LYS A 228 -9.43 -14.71 7.30
C LYS A 228 -8.66 -16.00 7.38
N GLN A 229 -8.34 -16.61 6.24
CA GLN A 229 -7.65 -17.90 6.20
C GLN A 229 -8.35 -18.97 7.05
N THR A 230 -9.68 -18.95 7.05
CA THR A 230 -10.54 -19.91 7.75
C THR A 230 -11.51 -20.62 6.78
N TRP A 231 -12.50 -21.33 7.32
CA TRP A 231 -13.44 -22.19 6.63
C TRP A 231 -14.87 -21.82 6.98
N PHE A 232 -15.78 -22.02 6.02
CA PHE A 232 -17.21 -21.94 6.32
C PHE A 232 -17.57 -23.00 7.38
N GLY A 233 -18.16 -22.53 8.47
CA GLY A 233 -18.55 -23.37 9.60
C GLY A 233 -17.65 -23.20 10.82
N ASP A 234 -16.44 -22.65 10.68
CA ASP A 234 -15.63 -22.19 11.82
C ASP A 234 -16.33 -20.96 12.42
N ALA A 235 -16.99 -21.17 13.56
CA ALA A 235 -17.83 -20.18 14.22
C ALA A 235 -17.04 -19.30 15.19
N ASN A 236 -15.82 -19.72 15.57
CA ASN A 236 -14.96 -18.99 16.50
C ASN A 236 -13.78 -18.27 15.79
N LEU A 237 -13.59 -18.52 14.50
CA LEU A 237 -12.57 -17.97 13.60
C LEU A 237 -11.12 -18.32 14.01
N ASP A 238 -10.90 -19.49 14.61
CA ASP A 238 -9.57 -19.97 15.01
C ASP A 238 -8.79 -20.68 13.88
N GLY A 239 -9.42 -20.86 12.72
CA GLY A 239 -8.84 -21.47 11.52
C GLY A 239 -9.14 -22.97 11.39
N TYR A 240 -9.84 -23.57 12.36
CA TYR A 240 -10.23 -24.97 12.36
C TYR A 240 -11.75 -25.10 12.36
N PHE A 241 -12.27 -26.09 11.63
CA PHE A 241 -13.66 -26.50 11.77
C PHE A 241 -13.70 -27.80 12.59
N ASP A 242 -14.13 -27.70 13.84
CA ASP A 242 -14.20 -28.82 14.77
C ASP A 242 -15.48 -28.82 15.64
N SER A 243 -15.50 -29.66 16.67
CA SER A 243 -16.67 -29.77 17.55
C SER A 243 -16.96 -28.50 18.37
N ALA A 244 -15.98 -27.66 18.63
CA ALA A 244 -16.15 -26.40 19.36
C ALA A 244 -17.04 -25.42 18.58
N ASP A 245 -17.02 -25.48 17.25
CA ASP A 245 -17.89 -24.66 16.39
C ASP A 245 -19.37 -25.06 16.46
N LEU A 246 -19.63 -26.30 16.85
CA LEU A 246 -20.98 -26.88 16.90
C LEU A 246 -21.63 -26.73 18.28
N THR A 247 -20.85 -26.38 19.31
CA THR A 247 -21.32 -26.30 20.69
C THR A 247 -21.03 -24.92 21.26
N ARG A 248 -22.07 -24.09 21.33
CA ARG A 248 -22.03 -22.77 21.96
C ARG A 248 -23.00 -22.70 23.12
#